data_AF-A0A8T1TSD0-F1
#
_entry.id   AF-A0A8T1TSD0-F1
#
_cell.length_a   1.000
_cell.length_b   1.000
_cell.length_c   1.000
_cell.angle_alpha   90.00
_cell.angle_beta   90.00
_cell.angle_gamma   90.00
#
_symmetry.space_group_name_H-M   'P 1'
#
loop_
_entity.id
_entity.type
_entity.pdbx_description
1 polymer ?
#
loop_
_entity_poly.entity_id
_entity_poly.type
_entity_poly.pdbx_seq_one_letter_code
_entity_poly.pdbx_strand_id
1 'polypeptide(L)'
;MTATQSNITLAGTLANLTLDMSGTGLNIPSLKFNGTTSNQTYFINITEGGADPSKAVVLNSTKYFSGIRNLTCSGTITGSTSKCFYKWKRILAYGNQTAITTVGPLTELGINNNATTEYFNIKGSGMNYLDGSYTRMLCFIGSNITPDEFQIEVANGTNATSSNATWLGNKTNNDLRFGTNDSTTMILTTTGRLGVGTASPSAPLHVPSNNLFTFGTGGSTVYRLRTDGGNTESALGPISYNVSAIFGGYIACTAMAMNSDRRLKKNIQMTSI
;
A
#
# COMPACT_ATOMS: atom_id res chain seq x y z
N MET A 1 2.30 10.72 87.64
CA MET A 1 1.78 9.52 86.93
C MET A 1 2.75 9.18 85.81
N THR A 2 3.58 8.15 86.01
CA THR A 2 4.38 7.55 84.94
C THR A 2 3.47 6.63 84.14
N ALA A 3 3.20 6.98 82.88
CA ALA A 3 2.50 6.08 81.96
C ALA A 3 3.47 4.98 81.56
N THR A 4 3.29 3.77 82.11
CA THR A 4 3.96 2.56 81.62
C THR A 4 3.31 2.15 80.31
N GLN A 5 3.96 2.44 79.18
CA GLN A 5 3.54 1.94 77.87
C GLN A 5 4.40 0.73 77.51
N SER A 6 3.78 -0.45 77.50
CA SER A 6 4.42 -1.77 77.52
C SER A 6 5.30 -2.10 76.31
N ASN A 7 5.32 -1.24 75.27
CA ASN A 7 5.90 -1.55 73.96
C ASN A 7 7.09 -0.65 73.57
N ILE A 8 7.63 0.18 74.48
CA ILE A 8 8.82 1.00 74.21
C ILE A 8 10.05 0.32 74.83
N THR A 9 10.79 -0.44 74.03
CA THR A 9 11.90 -1.29 74.50
C THR A 9 13.30 -0.66 74.41
N LEU A 10 13.43 0.55 73.84
CA LEU A 10 14.65 1.38 73.94
C LEU A 10 14.32 2.86 73.64
N ALA A 11 14.60 3.77 74.59
CA ALA A 11 14.31 5.19 74.47
C ALA A 11 15.57 5.99 74.10
N GLY A 12 15.60 6.57 72.89
CA GLY A 12 16.38 7.78 72.62
C GLY A 12 15.61 9.04 73.03
N THR A 13 16.24 10.22 72.98
CA THR A 13 15.57 11.50 73.29
C THR A 13 14.56 11.86 72.21
N LEU A 14 13.26 11.66 72.45
CA LEU A 14 12.18 12.18 71.60
C LEU A 14 11.85 13.62 72.02
N ALA A 15 12.44 14.60 71.35
CA ALA A 15 12.06 16.01 71.49
C ALA A 15 11.11 16.41 70.35
N ASN A 16 10.02 17.12 70.69
CA ASN A 16 9.12 17.82 69.75
C ASN A 16 8.22 16.95 68.84
N LEU A 17 7.82 15.76 69.29
CA LEU A 17 6.77 14.98 68.62
C LEU A 17 5.40 15.32 69.21
N THR A 18 4.62 16.17 68.55
CA THR A 18 3.19 16.37 68.86
C THR A 18 2.38 15.37 68.04
N LEU A 19 1.83 14.36 68.71
CA LEU A 19 0.85 13.45 68.12
C LEU A 19 -0.51 14.16 68.17
N ASP A 20 -1.14 14.40 67.02
CA ASP A 20 -2.53 14.86 67.00
C ASP A 20 -3.42 13.72 67.49
N MET A 21 -3.93 13.85 68.72
CA MET A 21 -4.76 12.83 69.35
C MET A 21 -6.18 12.78 68.78
N SER A 22 -6.51 13.66 67.82
CA SER A 22 -7.81 13.74 67.16
C SER A 22 -7.80 13.47 65.65
N GLY A 23 -6.62 13.24 65.06
CA GLY A 23 -6.44 12.95 63.62
C GLY A 23 -5.82 11.58 63.37
N THR A 24 -6.15 10.94 62.25
CA THR A 24 -5.63 9.62 61.83
C THR A 24 -4.16 9.67 61.36
N GLY A 25 -3.36 10.66 61.77
CA GLY A 25 -2.04 10.88 61.17
C GLY A 25 -1.10 11.79 61.95
N LEU A 26 0.11 11.94 61.43
CA LEU A 26 1.25 12.62 62.04
C LEU A 26 1.63 13.86 61.20
N ASN A 27 1.39 15.08 61.69
CA ASN A 27 1.75 16.33 60.99
C ASN A 27 3.09 16.88 61.51
N ILE A 28 4.18 16.58 60.82
CA ILE A 28 5.53 17.04 61.20
C ILE A 28 6.30 17.58 59.99
N PRO A 29 6.15 18.87 59.64
CA PRO A 29 6.71 19.53 58.45
C PRO A 29 8.24 19.39 58.27
N SER A 30 8.95 19.09 59.36
CA SER A 30 10.42 19.03 59.41
C SER A 30 10.96 17.59 59.48
N LEU A 31 10.11 16.58 59.23
CA LEU A 31 10.54 15.18 59.27
C LEU A 31 11.67 14.93 58.26
N LYS A 32 12.84 14.52 58.77
CA LYS A 32 14.01 14.16 57.98
C LYS A 32 14.19 12.64 57.98
N PHE A 33 14.34 12.03 56.80
CA PHE A 33 14.80 10.64 56.69
C PHE A 33 16.29 10.65 56.35
N ASN A 34 17.09 9.95 57.16
CA ASN A 34 18.55 9.88 57.01
C ASN A 34 19.24 11.27 56.87
N GLY A 35 18.83 12.25 57.68
CA GLY A 35 19.43 13.59 57.73
C GLY A 35 18.97 14.59 56.67
N THR A 36 18.15 14.18 55.70
CA THR A 36 17.70 15.07 54.60
C THR A 36 16.26 15.52 54.84
N THR A 37 16.00 16.82 54.74
CA THR A 37 14.63 17.38 54.85
C THR A 37 13.78 16.87 53.68
N SER A 38 12.78 16.04 53.98
CA SER A 38 11.84 15.57 52.96
C SER A 38 10.91 16.74 52.60
N ASN A 39 10.88 17.16 51.33
CA ASN A 39 9.93 18.18 50.88
C ASN A 39 8.55 17.53 50.74
N GLN A 40 7.69 17.79 51.73
CA GLN A 40 6.45 17.05 51.93
C GLN A 40 5.40 17.31 50.84
N THR A 41 5.52 18.39 50.06
CA THR A 41 4.60 18.68 48.95
C THR A 41 4.62 17.63 47.84
N TYR A 42 5.66 16.77 47.78
CA TYR A 42 5.73 15.67 46.82
C TYR A 42 4.88 14.44 47.19
N PHE A 43 4.48 14.28 48.47
CA PHE A 43 3.89 13.03 48.97
C PHE A 43 2.63 13.20 49.82
N ILE A 44 2.29 14.42 50.29
CA ILE A 44 1.16 14.68 51.20
C ILE A 44 -0.20 14.19 50.66
N ASN A 45 -0.34 13.98 49.35
CA ASN A 45 -1.57 13.46 48.74
C ASN A 45 -1.35 12.18 47.92
N ILE A 46 -0.32 11.38 48.17
CA ILE A 46 -0.10 10.10 47.46
C ILE A 46 -0.35 8.93 48.41
N THR A 47 -1.46 8.22 48.21
CA THR A 47 -1.79 6.95 48.88
C THR A 47 -1.22 5.78 48.06
N GLU A 48 -0.53 4.82 48.68
CA GLU A 48 -0.09 3.59 47.98
C GLU A 48 -1.29 2.71 47.64
N GLY A 49 -1.55 2.52 46.34
CA GLY A 49 -2.50 1.54 45.83
C GLY A 49 -3.38 2.08 44.71
N GLY A 50 -3.31 1.44 43.54
CA GLY A 50 -4.27 1.59 42.43
C GLY A 50 -4.22 2.92 41.67
N ALA A 51 -4.17 2.85 40.33
CA ALA A 51 -4.27 4.05 39.50
C ALA A 51 -5.72 4.59 39.50
N ASP A 52 -6.00 5.58 40.36
CA ASP A 52 -7.24 6.38 40.32
C ASP A 52 -7.04 7.68 39.49
N PRO A 53 -8.12 8.26 38.92
CA PRO A 53 -8.06 9.53 38.16
C PRO A 53 -7.40 10.65 38.98
N SER A 54 -6.53 11.45 38.34
CA SER A 54 -5.89 12.65 38.89
C SER A 54 -4.68 12.48 39.83
N LYS A 55 -3.84 11.43 39.65
CA LYS A 55 -2.44 11.46 40.15
C LYS A 55 -1.49 11.89 39.04
N ALA A 56 -0.72 12.96 39.27
CA ALA A 56 0.26 13.47 38.32
C ALA A 56 1.59 12.71 38.42
N VAL A 57 2.23 12.44 37.28
CA VAL A 57 3.66 12.18 37.24
C VAL A 57 4.37 13.51 37.52
N VAL A 58 4.88 13.69 38.74
CA VAL A 58 5.59 14.92 39.11
C VAL A 58 7.04 14.82 38.62
N LEU A 59 7.42 15.71 37.69
CA LEU A 59 8.77 15.81 37.14
C LEU A 59 9.51 17.00 37.76
N ASN A 60 10.83 16.90 37.89
CA ASN A 60 11.66 18.02 38.36
C ASN A 60 11.75 19.14 37.28
N SER A 61 12.55 20.17 37.53
CA SER A 61 12.71 21.33 36.63
C SER A 61 13.12 20.98 35.20
N THR A 62 13.71 19.81 34.97
CA THR A 62 14.10 19.33 33.62
C THR A 62 12.94 18.75 32.82
N LYS A 63 11.81 18.44 33.48
CA LYS A 63 10.57 17.92 32.86
C LYS A 63 10.73 16.65 32.01
N TYR A 64 11.84 15.93 32.17
CA TYR A 64 12.09 14.64 31.52
C TYR A 64 11.80 13.49 32.49
N PHE A 65 11.14 12.45 32.00
CA PHE A 65 11.06 11.14 32.66
C PHE A 65 12.04 10.18 31.97
N SER A 66 12.88 9.49 32.74
CA SER A 66 13.77 8.42 32.25
C SER A 66 13.53 7.14 33.04
N GLY A 67 13.73 5.97 32.41
CA GLY A 67 13.65 4.67 33.08
C GLY A 67 12.26 4.05 33.24
N ILE A 68 11.20 4.63 32.67
CA ILE A 68 9.88 3.96 32.62
C ILE A 68 9.98 2.74 31.70
N ARG A 69 9.92 1.54 32.28
CA ARG A 69 10.01 0.27 31.55
C ARG A 69 8.71 -0.03 30.80
N ASN A 70 7.56 0.17 31.45
CA ASN A 70 6.22 -0.07 30.91
C ASN A 70 5.36 1.16 31.21
N LEU A 71 4.75 1.75 30.17
CA LEU A 71 3.72 2.80 30.31
C LEU A 71 2.44 2.29 29.65
N THR A 72 1.41 1.99 30.44
CA THR A 72 0.10 1.57 29.93
C THR A 72 -0.84 2.77 29.99
N CYS A 73 -1.39 3.17 28.85
CA CYS A 73 -2.42 4.20 28.77
C CYS A 73 -3.66 3.59 28.10
N SER A 74 -4.83 3.68 28.74
CA SER A 74 -6.12 3.27 28.16
C SER A 74 -6.79 4.37 27.32
N GLY A 75 -6.24 5.59 27.34
CA GLY A 75 -6.72 6.74 26.57
C GLY A 75 -5.66 7.29 25.60
N THR A 76 -5.82 8.54 25.19
CA THR A 76 -4.92 9.19 24.21
C THR A 76 -3.66 9.75 24.88
N ILE A 77 -2.48 9.43 24.33
CA ILE A 77 -1.24 10.15 24.65
C ILE A 77 -1.07 11.30 23.64
N THR A 78 -1.20 12.55 24.09
CA THR A 78 -1.04 13.74 23.24
C THR A 78 0.34 14.36 23.44
N GLY A 79 1.19 14.36 22.40
CA GLY A 79 2.49 15.05 22.42
C GLY A 79 2.38 16.47 21.86
N SER A 80 2.61 17.49 22.69
CA SER A 80 2.37 18.91 22.35
C SER A 80 3.59 19.65 21.73
N THR A 81 4.73 19.00 21.49
CA THR A 81 5.89 19.68 20.88
C THR A 81 6.48 18.88 19.71
N SER A 82 6.99 19.62 18.72
CA SER A 82 7.46 19.14 17.41
C SER A 82 8.57 18.08 17.44
N LYS A 83 9.09 17.69 18.62
CA LYS A 83 10.20 16.73 18.77
C LYS A 83 9.82 15.38 19.39
N CYS A 84 8.55 15.18 19.76
CA CYS A 84 8.11 14.03 20.56
C CYS A 84 8.13 12.68 19.82
N PHE A 85 8.17 12.65 18.48
CA PHE A 85 7.87 11.41 17.73
C PHE A 85 8.99 10.87 16.83
N TYR A 86 10.16 11.51 16.74
CA TYR A 86 11.22 11.12 15.79
C TYR A 86 11.88 9.74 16.02
N LYS A 87 11.67 9.09 17.18
CA LYS A 87 12.37 7.82 17.52
C LYS A 87 11.51 6.80 18.27
N TRP A 88 10.20 6.77 18.07
CA TRP A 88 9.40 5.64 18.57
C TRP A 88 9.52 4.48 17.59
N LYS A 89 10.61 3.71 17.71
CA LYS A 89 10.96 2.60 16.81
C LYS A 89 9.91 1.47 16.73
N ARG A 90 8.83 1.51 17.55
CA ARG A 90 7.91 0.38 17.79
C ARG A 90 6.47 0.73 18.32
N ILE A 91 5.81 1.84 17.93
CA ILE A 91 4.35 1.99 18.25
C ILE A 91 3.46 1.26 17.24
N LEU A 92 3.85 1.21 15.97
CA LEU A 92 3.09 0.55 14.90
C LEU A 92 3.54 -0.91 14.73
N ALA A 93 3.58 -1.64 15.83
CA ALA A 93 4.09 -2.99 15.87
C ALA A 93 2.90 -3.98 15.88
N TYR A 94 2.47 -4.38 14.68
CA TYR A 94 1.79 -5.66 14.42
C TYR A 94 0.26 -5.77 14.56
N GLY A 95 -0.51 -4.68 14.55
CA GLY A 95 -1.99 -4.74 14.56
C GLY A 95 -2.64 -3.89 13.46
N ASN A 96 -3.81 -4.33 12.96
CA ASN A 96 -4.69 -3.51 12.13
C ASN A 96 -5.05 -2.22 12.89
N GLN A 97 -4.68 -1.04 12.38
CA GLN A 97 -4.96 0.25 13.02
C GLN A 97 -6.14 0.93 12.34
N THR A 98 -7.35 0.52 12.71
CA THR A 98 -8.61 1.11 12.22
C THR A 98 -8.77 2.60 12.52
N ALA A 99 -7.97 3.14 13.45
CA ALA A 99 -8.00 4.56 13.86
C ALA A 99 -7.12 5.49 13.02
N ILE A 100 -6.21 4.98 12.17
CA ILE A 100 -5.48 5.84 11.21
C ILE A 100 -6.36 6.00 9.97
N THR A 101 -7.23 7.01 9.98
CA THR A 101 -8.12 7.33 8.85
C THR A 101 -7.59 8.46 7.97
N THR A 102 -6.58 9.20 8.43
CA THR A 102 -5.92 10.28 7.67
C THR A 102 -4.50 10.46 8.19
N VAL A 103 -3.53 10.54 7.28
CA VAL A 103 -2.22 11.13 7.56
C VAL A 103 -2.28 12.57 7.03
N GLY A 104 -1.79 13.54 7.81
CA GLY A 104 -1.71 14.94 7.36
C GLY A 104 -0.81 15.08 6.11
N PRO A 105 -0.55 16.31 5.62
CA PRO A 105 0.34 16.49 4.46
C PRO A 105 1.73 15.93 4.77
N LEU A 106 2.10 14.86 4.07
CA LEU A 106 3.42 14.24 4.13
C LEU A 106 4.25 14.75 2.96
N THR A 107 5.52 15.07 3.20
CA THR A 107 6.48 15.34 2.11
C THR A 107 6.96 14.05 1.45
N GLU A 108 6.93 12.92 2.16
CA GLU A 108 7.26 11.57 1.69
C GLU A 108 6.52 10.53 2.55
N LEU A 109 6.03 9.45 1.93
CA LEU A 109 5.53 8.23 2.59
C LEU A 109 6.36 7.02 2.14
N GLY A 110 7.28 6.59 3.00
CA GLY A 110 8.08 5.38 2.79
C GLY A 110 7.59 4.21 3.64
N ILE A 111 7.33 3.05 3.03
CA ILE A 111 7.02 1.81 3.75
C ILE A 111 8.16 0.82 3.51
N ASN A 112 8.86 0.43 4.59
CA ASN A 112 10.00 -0.49 4.56
C ASN A 112 11.16 -0.03 3.65
N ASN A 113 11.33 1.28 3.49
CA ASN A 113 12.31 1.87 2.58
C ASN A 113 13.28 2.86 3.28
N ASN A 114 14.42 3.13 2.66
CA ASN A 114 15.33 4.22 3.03
C ASN A 114 14.80 5.56 2.48
N ALA A 115 15.35 6.70 2.94
CA ALA A 115 14.96 8.01 2.42
C ALA A 115 15.13 8.10 0.90
N THR A 116 14.06 8.44 0.19
CA THR A 116 14.01 8.50 -1.29
C THR A 116 13.55 9.87 -1.79
N THR A 117 13.87 10.19 -3.05
CA THR A 117 13.44 11.44 -3.72
C THR A 117 12.01 11.35 -4.28
N GLU A 118 11.17 10.50 -3.70
CA GLU A 118 9.88 10.10 -4.25
C GLU A 118 8.79 10.35 -3.21
N TYR A 119 7.59 10.74 -3.64
CA TYR A 119 6.48 11.00 -2.71
C TYR A 119 5.92 9.72 -2.07
N PHE A 120 6.02 8.58 -2.77
CA PHE A 120 5.57 7.27 -2.27
C PHE A 120 6.50 6.17 -2.76
N ASN A 121 7.13 5.46 -1.84
CA ASN A 121 7.95 4.30 -2.15
C ASN A 121 7.66 3.16 -1.16
N ILE A 122 7.28 2.01 -1.72
CA ILE A 122 7.10 0.77 -0.97
C ILE A 122 8.18 -0.19 -1.43
N LYS A 123 8.93 -0.74 -0.46
CA LYS A 123 9.80 -1.88 -0.71
C LYS A 123 9.20 -3.15 -0.10
N GLY A 124 8.96 -4.15 -0.95
CA GLY A 124 8.51 -5.47 -0.53
C GLY A 124 9.46 -6.10 0.50
N SER A 125 8.92 -6.67 1.58
CA SER A 125 9.72 -7.46 2.51
C SER A 125 9.92 -8.86 1.93
N GLY A 126 11.09 -9.12 1.36
CA GLY A 126 11.40 -10.32 0.55
C GLY A 126 11.21 -11.72 1.18
N MET A 127 10.55 -11.85 2.33
CA MET A 127 10.16 -13.13 2.95
C MET A 127 8.67 -13.24 3.30
N ASN A 128 7.95 -12.12 3.43
CA ASN A 128 6.52 -12.11 3.72
C ASN A 128 5.80 -11.65 2.45
N TYR A 129 4.76 -12.39 2.02
CA TYR A 129 3.98 -12.13 0.79
C TYR A 129 4.66 -12.52 -0.53
N LEU A 130 5.41 -13.63 -0.54
CA LEU A 130 5.90 -14.28 -1.74
C LEU A 130 4.79 -15.08 -2.44
N ASP A 131 4.54 -14.82 -3.72
CA ASP A 131 3.93 -15.79 -4.64
C ASP A 131 5.05 -16.37 -5.51
N GLY A 132 5.64 -17.48 -5.06
CA GLY A 132 6.89 -17.98 -5.63
C GLY A 132 8.04 -16.98 -5.46
N SER A 133 8.58 -16.47 -6.58
CA SER A 133 9.70 -15.50 -6.60
C SER A 133 9.26 -14.03 -6.63
N TYR A 134 7.95 -13.74 -6.58
CA TYR A 134 7.41 -12.39 -6.68
C TYR A 134 6.95 -11.89 -5.32
N THR A 135 7.27 -10.63 -5.01
CA THR A 135 6.70 -9.94 -3.84
C THR A 135 5.45 -9.19 -4.24
N ARG A 136 4.35 -9.44 -3.55
CA ARG A 136 3.11 -8.67 -3.72
C ARG A 136 3.30 -7.25 -3.17
N MET A 137 3.30 -6.28 -4.06
CA MET A 137 3.53 -4.86 -3.73
C MET A 137 2.23 -4.15 -3.40
N LEU A 138 1.19 -4.41 -4.19
CA LEU A 138 -0.14 -3.83 -4.04
C LEU A 138 -1.18 -4.93 -4.23
N CYS A 139 -2.24 -4.87 -3.42
CA CYS A 139 -3.37 -5.80 -3.48
C CYS A 139 -4.65 -4.99 -3.26
N PHE A 140 -5.56 -5.09 -4.22
CA PHE A 140 -6.87 -4.44 -4.20
C PHE A 140 -7.92 -5.54 -4.22
N ILE A 141 -8.78 -5.55 -3.20
CA ILE A 141 -9.78 -6.59 -2.98
C ILE A 141 -11.15 -5.93 -2.97
N GLY A 142 -12.10 -6.47 -3.76
CA GLY A 142 -13.49 -6.04 -3.71
C GLY A 142 -14.12 -6.23 -2.32
N SER A 143 -15.21 -5.53 -2.02
CA SER A 143 -15.88 -5.63 -0.71
C SER A 143 -16.93 -6.76 -0.61
N ASN A 144 -17.03 -7.62 -1.63
CA ASN A 144 -18.04 -8.67 -1.73
C ASN A 144 -17.61 -9.96 -0.97
N ILE A 145 -18.55 -10.89 -0.74
CA ILE A 145 -18.30 -12.15 0.01
C ILE A 145 -17.22 -13.03 -0.66
N THR A 146 -17.16 -13.01 -2.00
CA THR A 146 -16.11 -13.63 -2.82
C THR A 146 -15.49 -12.54 -3.69
N PRO A 147 -14.51 -11.79 -3.16
CA PRO A 147 -14.07 -10.59 -3.81
C PRO A 147 -13.10 -10.88 -4.97
N ASP A 148 -13.18 -10.07 -6.02
CA ASP A 148 -12.14 -10.02 -7.04
C ASP A 148 -10.87 -9.43 -6.42
N GLU A 149 -9.72 -10.03 -6.76
CA GLU A 149 -8.42 -9.61 -6.25
C GLU A 149 -7.51 -9.23 -7.40
N PHE A 150 -7.10 -7.95 -7.43
CA PHE A 150 -6.14 -7.39 -8.38
C PHE A 150 -4.83 -7.09 -7.66
N GLN A 151 -3.69 -7.40 -8.27
CA GLN A 151 -2.38 -7.22 -7.65
C GLN A 151 -1.34 -6.66 -8.62
N ILE A 152 -0.34 -6.01 -8.02
CA ILE A 152 0.94 -5.69 -8.64
C ILE A 152 2.01 -6.40 -7.85
N GLU A 153 2.83 -7.17 -8.55
CA GLU A 153 3.91 -7.96 -7.96
C GLU A 153 5.23 -7.67 -8.65
N VAL A 154 6.32 -7.70 -7.88
CA VAL A 154 7.67 -7.44 -8.40
C VAL A 154 8.58 -8.61 -8.05
N ALA A 155 9.30 -9.15 -9.03
CA ALA A 155 10.25 -10.22 -8.82
C ALA A 155 11.31 -9.82 -7.76
N ASN A 156 11.60 -10.75 -6.86
CA ASN A 156 12.51 -10.55 -5.74
C ASN A 156 13.94 -11.08 -6.01
N GLY A 157 14.22 -11.45 -7.27
CA GLY A 157 15.53 -11.93 -7.74
C GLY A 157 16.48 -10.79 -8.13
N THR A 158 17.76 -11.12 -8.35
CA THR A 158 18.80 -10.17 -8.76
C THR A 158 18.48 -9.49 -10.10
N ASN A 159 18.69 -8.17 -10.21
CA ASN A 159 18.48 -7.33 -11.41
C ASN A 159 19.38 -7.72 -12.62
N ALA A 160 19.31 -8.95 -13.11
CA ALA A 160 20.23 -9.47 -14.13
C ALA A 160 19.62 -10.52 -15.07
N THR A 161 18.39 -10.99 -14.86
CA THR A 161 17.76 -12.00 -15.73
C THR A 161 16.42 -11.49 -16.27
N SER A 162 16.13 -11.79 -17.53
CA SER A 162 14.80 -11.55 -18.15
C SER A 162 13.68 -12.37 -17.48
N SER A 163 14.03 -13.32 -16.61
CA SER A 163 13.10 -14.05 -15.74
C SER A 163 12.54 -13.19 -14.61
N ASN A 164 13.24 -12.13 -14.19
CA ASN A 164 12.78 -11.21 -13.17
C ASN A 164 11.95 -10.10 -13.82
N ALA A 165 10.63 -10.20 -13.69
CA ALA A 165 9.69 -9.24 -14.25
C ALA A 165 8.82 -8.59 -13.16
N THR A 166 8.02 -7.61 -13.57
CA THR A 166 6.86 -7.15 -12.80
C THR A 166 5.62 -7.85 -13.34
N TRP A 167 4.72 -8.26 -12.47
CA TRP A 167 3.42 -8.79 -12.83
C TRP A 167 2.31 -7.82 -12.44
N LEU A 168 1.29 -7.72 -13.30
CA LEU A 168 0.13 -6.85 -13.16
C LEU A 168 -1.09 -7.64 -13.63
N GLY A 169 -2.04 -7.94 -12.75
CA GLY A 169 -3.22 -8.71 -13.14
C GLY A 169 -4.16 -9.08 -12.02
N ASN A 170 -5.17 -9.88 -12.35
CA ASN A 170 -6.10 -10.45 -11.39
C ASN A 170 -5.57 -11.78 -10.87
N LYS A 171 -5.57 -11.96 -9.54
CA LYS A 171 -5.26 -13.23 -8.89
C LYS A 171 -6.44 -14.20 -8.98
N THR A 172 -7.66 -13.65 -8.94
CA THR A 172 -8.90 -14.38 -9.16
C THR A 172 -9.13 -14.61 -10.67
N ASN A 173 -9.96 -15.60 -11.01
CA ASN A 173 -10.27 -15.96 -12.39
C ASN A 173 -11.26 -14.96 -13.01
N ASN A 174 -10.80 -13.73 -13.22
CA ASN A 174 -11.56 -12.62 -13.78
C ASN A 174 -10.76 -11.95 -14.90
N ASP A 175 -11.46 -11.39 -15.89
CA ASP A 175 -10.82 -10.70 -17.01
C ASP A 175 -10.10 -9.43 -16.55
N LEU A 176 -8.93 -9.14 -17.11
CA LEU A 176 -8.24 -7.87 -16.92
C LEU A 176 -8.73 -6.89 -18.00
N ARG A 177 -9.19 -5.70 -17.60
CA ARG A 177 -9.81 -4.72 -18.50
C ARG A 177 -9.07 -3.40 -18.44
N PHE A 178 -8.92 -2.78 -19.61
CA PHE A 178 -8.40 -1.44 -19.79
C PHE A 178 -9.47 -0.60 -20.47
N GLY A 179 -9.73 0.58 -19.95
CA GLY A 179 -10.86 1.39 -20.37
C GLY A 179 -10.57 2.87 -20.46
N THR A 180 -11.44 3.56 -21.19
CA THR A 180 -11.49 5.02 -21.29
C THR A 180 -12.95 5.44 -21.20
N ASN A 181 -13.23 6.55 -20.50
CA ASN A 181 -14.59 7.08 -20.34
C ASN A 181 -15.60 6.02 -19.84
N ASP A 182 -15.28 5.35 -18.73
CA ASP A 182 -16.09 4.29 -18.11
C ASP A 182 -16.47 3.11 -19.03
N SER A 183 -15.74 2.90 -20.12
CA SER A 183 -15.95 1.81 -21.07
C SER A 183 -14.70 0.97 -21.26
N THR A 184 -14.87 -0.35 -21.42
CA THR A 184 -13.75 -1.27 -21.70
C THR A 184 -13.33 -1.17 -23.16
N THR A 185 -12.07 -0.78 -23.40
CA THR A 185 -11.48 -0.68 -24.73
C THR A 185 -10.62 -1.90 -25.07
N MET A 186 -9.93 -2.47 -24.09
CA MET A 186 -9.12 -3.69 -24.25
C MET A 186 -9.39 -4.65 -23.10
N ILE A 187 -9.43 -5.95 -23.41
CA ILE A 187 -9.66 -7.01 -22.44
C ILE A 187 -8.67 -8.15 -22.65
N LEU A 188 -8.07 -8.63 -21.56
CA LEU A 188 -7.40 -9.92 -21.51
C LEU A 188 -8.31 -10.87 -20.74
N THR A 189 -8.89 -11.84 -21.44
CA THR A 189 -9.84 -12.78 -20.84
C THR A 189 -9.14 -13.76 -19.90
N THR A 190 -9.91 -14.36 -19.00
CA THR A 190 -9.49 -15.52 -18.18
C THR A 190 -8.90 -16.68 -18.98
N THR A 191 -9.30 -16.82 -20.25
CA THR A 191 -8.78 -17.82 -21.20
C THR A 191 -7.52 -17.38 -21.96
N GLY A 192 -6.95 -16.22 -21.62
CA GLY A 192 -5.71 -15.71 -22.21
C GLY A 192 -5.87 -15.08 -23.59
N ARG A 193 -7.07 -14.61 -23.96
CA ARG A 193 -7.32 -13.96 -25.25
C ARG A 193 -7.38 -12.44 -25.10
N LEU A 194 -6.74 -11.73 -26.01
CA LEU A 194 -6.72 -10.28 -26.08
C LEU A 194 -7.78 -9.77 -27.06
N GLY A 195 -8.78 -9.05 -26.55
CA GLY A 195 -9.74 -8.31 -27.36
C GLY A 195 -9.41 -6.82 -27.36
N VAL A 196 -9.43 -6.19 -28.53
CA VAL A 196 -9.38 -4.72 -28.67
C VAL A 196 -10.67 -4.27 -29.35
N GLY A 197 -11.51 -3.52 -28.64
CA GLY A 197 -12.85 -3.13 -29.10
C GLY A 197 -13.88 -4.27 -29.05
N THR A 198 -13.60 -5.37 -28.35
CA THR A 198 -14.55 -6.48 -28.15
C THR A 198 -14.37 -7.14 -26.80
N ALA A 199 -15.48 -7.47 -26.14
CA ALA A 199 -15.50 -8.21 -24.88
C ALA A 199 -15.48 -9.74 -25.08
N SER A 200 -15.64 -10.23 -26.31
CA SER A 200 -15.74 -11.66 -26.62
C SER A 200 -14.79 -12.04 -27.76
N PRO A 201 -13.48 -12.09 -27.50
CA PRO A 201 -12.49 -12.47 -28.51
C PRO A 201 -12.67 -13.94 -28.96
N SER A 202 -12.83 -14.14 -30.27
CA SER A 202 -12.96 -15.46 -30.90
C SER A 202 -11.60 -16.11 -31.23
N ALA A 203 -10.52 -15.33 -31.12
CA ALA A 203 -9.13 -15.74 -31.38
C ALA A 203 -8.21 -15.19 -30.27
N PRO A 204 -6.95 -15.66 -30.16
CA PRO A 204 -5.99 -15.13 -29.18
C PRO A 204 -5.79 -13.62 -29.24
N LEU A 205 -5.91 -13.02 -30.43
CA LEU A 205 -6.05 -11.58 -30.64
C LEU A 205 -7.26 -11.34 -31.54
N HIS A 206 -8.22 -10.52 -31.10
CA HIS A 206 -9.40 -10.17 -31.89
C HIS A 206 -9.61 -8.65 -31.88
N VAL A 207 -9.58 -8.05 -33.08
CA VAL A 207 -9.79 -6.61 -33.31
C VAL A 207 -10.87 -6.44 -34.39
N PRO A 208 -12.16 -6.41 -34.02
CA PRO A 208 -13.24 -6.35 -35.02
C PRO A 208 -13.45 -4.95 -35.59
N SER A 209 -13.08 -3.91 -34.83
CA SER A 209 -13.20 -2.52 -35.28
C SER A 209 -12.12 -2.17 -36.29
N ASN A 210 -12.40 -1.17 -37.11
CA ASN A 210 -11.47 -0.62 -38.08
C ASN A 210 -11.61 0.90 -38.14
N ASN A 211 -10.58 1.57 -38.64
CA ASN A 211 -10.58 3.02 -38.87
C ASN A 211 -10.03 3.34 -40.26
N LEU A 212 -10.48 4.45 -40.82
CA LEU A 212 -10.01 4.92 -42.12
C LEU A 212 -8.54 5.34 -42.04
N PHE A 213 -7.69 4.73 -42.86
CA PHE A 213 -6.29 5.04 -43.01
C PHE A 213 -5.94 5.27 -44.49
N THR A 214 -5.11 6.27 -44.75
CA THR A 214 -4.75 6.70 -46.11
C THR A 214 -3.32 6.29 -46.46
N PHE A 215 -3.17 5.51 -47.52
CA PHE A 215 -1.89 5.07 -48.07
C PHE A 215 -1.45 5.96 -49.23
N GLY A 216 -0.14 6.09 -49.43
CA GLY A 216 0.43 6.76 -50.60
C GLY A 216 0.22 8.28 -50.64
N THR A 217 -0.01 8.91 -49.48
CA THR A 217 0.03 10.37 -49.34
C THR A 217 1.33 10.90 -49.94
N GLY A 218 1.23 11.82 -50.92
CA GLY A 218 2.38 12.31 -51.67
C GLY A 218 2.65 11.60 -53.01
N GLY A 219 1.72 10.75 -53.49
CA GLY A 219 1.76 10.19 -54.84
C GLY A 219 2.57 8.90 -54.96
N SER A 220 2.74 8.14 -53.88
CA SER A 220 3.36 6.80 -53.99
C SER A 220 2.35 5.79 -54.55
N THR A 221 2.84 4.87 -55.38
CA THR A 221 2.05 3.73 -55.86
C THR A 221 1.74 2.78 -54.72
N VAL A 222 0.47 2.42 -54.56
CA VAL A 222 0.00 1.45 -53.56
C VAL A 222 -0.50 0.21 -54.28
N TYR A 223 0.11 -0.94 -53.96
CA TYR A 223 -0.32 -2.25 -54.45
C TYR A 223 -1.20 -2.93 -53.41
N ARG A 224 -2.36 -3.46 -53.83
CA ARG A 224 -3.30 -4.12 -52.93
C ARG A 224 -3.89 -5.40 -53.51
N LEU A 225 -4.00 -6.41 -52.66
CA LEU A 225 -4.77 -7.63 -52.91
C LEU A 225 -6.17 -7.43 -52.31
N ARG A 226 -7.21 -7.34 -53.14
CA ARG A 226 -8.61 -7.24 -52.69
C ARG A 226 -9.38 -8.51 -52.98
N THR A 227 -10.17 -8.96 -52.03
CA THR A 227 -11.08 -10.11 -52.21
C THR A 227 -12.55 -9.72 -52.34
N ASP A 228 -12.90 -8.47 -52.05
CA ASP A 228 -14.26 -7.92 -52.14
C ASP A 228 -14.60 -7.37 -53.55
N GLY A 229 -13.58 -7.03 -54.34
CA GLY A 229 -13.71 -6.52 -55.72
C GLY A 229 -13.10 -7.40 -56.81
N GLY A 230 -12.53 -8.56 -56.45
CA GLY A 230 -11.96 -9.53 -57.40
C GLY A 230 -10.68 -9.12 -58.12
N ASN A 231 -10.21 -7.87 -57.96
CA ASN A 231 -9.03 -7.36 -58.64
C ASN A 231 -7.93 -6.97 -57.65
N THR A 232 -6.74 -7.49 -57.89
CA THR A 232 -5.50 -6.89 -57.39
C THR A 232 -5.25 -5.63 -58.20
N GLU A 233 -5.12 -4.48 -57.54
CA GLU A 233 -4.90 -3.21 -58.25
C GLU A 233 -3.68 -2.49 -57.69
N SER A 234 -2.97 -1.81 -58.59
CA SER A 234 -1.92 -0.86 -58.28
C SER A 234 -2.44 0.51 -58.67
N ALA A 235 -2.50 1.45 -57.71
CA ALA A 235 -3.00 2.79 -57.95
C ALA A 235 -2.04 3.85 -57.37
N LEU A 236 -1.96 5.00 -58.03
CA LEU A 236 -1.26 6.17 -57.48
C LEU A 236 -2.06 6.69 -56.27
N GLY A 237 -1.43 6.85 -55.11
CA GLY A 237 -2.07 7.39 -53.92
C GLY A 237 -2.46 8.89 -54.06
N PRO A 238 -3.21 9.45 -53.10
CA PRO A 238 -3.65 8.81 -51.86
C PRO A 238 -4.89 7.92 -52.05
N ILE A 239 -4.93 6.78 -51.33
CA ILE A 239 -6.10 5.89 -51.27
C ILE A 239 -6.41 5.52 -49.82
N SER A 240 -7.68 5.54 -49.42
CA SER A 240 -8.11 5.35 -48.03
C SER A 240 -8.89 4.04 -47.82
N TYR A 241 -8.60 3.32 -46.74
CA TYR A 241 -9.27 2.07 -46.37
C TYR A 241 -9.49 1.94 -44.87
N ASN A 242 -10.52 1.19 -44.51
CA ASN A 242 -10.72 0.77 -43.14
C ASN A 242 -9.71 -0.33 -42.78
N VAL A 243 -8.82 -0.05 -41.83
CA VAL A 243 -7.83 -1.00 -41.32
C VAL A 243 -8.03 -1.25 -39.83
N SER A 244 -7.86 -2.49 -39.40
CA SER A 244 -7.91 -2.87 -37.98
C SER A 244 -6.54 -2.79 -37.30
N ALA A 245 -5.44 -2.87 -38.06
CA ALA A 245 -4.08 -2.74 -37.56
C ALA A 245 -3.13 -2.25 -38.66
N ILE A 246 -2.06 -1.57 -38.26
CA ILE A 246 -0.98 -1.07 -39.13
C ILE A 246 0.34 -1.64 -38.60
N PHE A 247 1.13 -2.27 -39.48
CA PHE A 247 2.40 -2.88 -39.13
C PHE A 247 3.53 -2.21 -39.93
N GLY A 248 4.57 -1.71 -39.25
CA GLY A 248 5.71 -1.05 -39.88
C GLY A 248 6.80 -2.01 -40.40
N GLY A 249 6.54 -3.32 -40.42
CA GLY A 249 7.50 -4.35 -40.78
C GLY A 249 6.83 -5.58 -41.40
N TYR A 250 7.62 -6.61 -41.70
CA TYR A 250 7.12 -7.84 -42.30
C TYR A 250 6.14 -8.57 -41.38
N ILE A 251 5.06 -9.09 -41.97
CA ILE A 251 4.12 -9.98 -41.30
C ILE A 251 4.48 -11.42 -41.67
N ALA A 252 5.03 -12.17 -40.72
CA ALA A 252 5.30 -13.60 -40.89
C ALA A 252 4.09 -14.41 -40.46
N CYS A 253 3.57 -15.25 -41.35
CA CYS A 253 2.51 -16.22 -41.04
C CYS A 253 2.63 -17.42 -41.98
N THR A 254 2.10 -18.57 -41.58
CA THR A 254 2.12 -19.78 -42.42
C THR A 254 1.19 -19.65 -43.62
N ALA A 255 0.02 -19.03 -43.43
CA ALA A 255 -0.96 -18.79 -44.47
C ALA A 255 -1.92 -17.66 -44.07
N MET A 256 -2.54 -17.03 -45.07
CA MET A 256 -3.60 -16.03 -44.88
C MET A 256 -4.93 -16.59 -45.37
N ALA A 257 -5.97 -16.49 -44.55
CA ALA A 257 -7.34 -16.82 -44.93
C ALA A 257 -8.12 -15.54 -45.23
N MET A 258 -8.82 -15.51 -46.36
CA MET A 258 -9.63 -14.36 -46.78
C MET A 258 -10.98 -14.83 -47.31
N ASN A 259 -12.05 -14.17 -46.89
CA ASN A 259 -13.37 -14.36 -47.49
C ASN A 259 -13.35 -13.78 -48.90
N SER A 260 -13.95 -14.50 -49.84
CA SER A 260 -14.07 -14.11 -51.24
C SER A 260 -15.38 -14.63 -51.82
N ASP A 261 -15.98 -13.87 -52.73
CA ASP A 261 -17.19 -14.31 -53.42
C ASP A 261 -16.88 -15.55 -54.28
N ARG A 262 -17.61 -16.64 -54.05
CA ARG A 262 -17.47 -17.90 -54.80
C ARG A 262 -17.82 -17.72 -56.28
N ARG A 263 -18.73 -16.81 -56.62
CA ARG A 263 -19.24 -16.60 -57.99
C ARG A 263 -18.19 -15.97 -58.92
N LEU A 264 -17.27 -15.18 -58.37
CA LEU A 264 -16.17 -14.54 -59.11
C LEU A 264 -15.05 -15.51 -59.47
N LYS A 265 -15.17 -16.80 -59.13
CA LYS A 265 -14.13 -17.83 -59.30
C LYS A 265 -14.38 -18.80 -60.46
N LYS A 266 -15.21 -18.42 -61.45
CA LYS A 266 -15.40 -19.23 -62.67
C LYS A 266 -14.23 -18.99 -63.64
N ASN A 267 -13.70 -20.04 -64.26
CA ASN A 267 -12.61 -20.00 -65.25
C ASN A 267 -11.23 -19.56 -64.70
N ILE A 268 -10.89 -19.94 -63.47
CA ILE A 268 -9.50 -19.83 -63.01
C ILE A 268 -8.65 -20.80 -63.84
N GLN A 269 -7.91 -20.25 -64.81
CA GLN A 269 -6.93 -20.99 -65.59
C GLN A 269 -5.57 -20.86 -64.90
N MET A 270 -4.71 -21.87 -65.02
CA MET A 270 -3.30 -21.66 -64.68
C MET A 270 -2.74 -20.58 -65.60
N THR A 271 -1.84 -19.75 -65.07
CA THR A 271 -1.11 -18.81 -65.94
C THR A 271 -0.40 -19.64 -67.00
N SER A 272 -0.57 -19.28 -68.28
CA SER A 272 0.23 -19.90 -69.35
C SER A 272 1.69 -19.59 -69.07
N ILE A 273 2.51 -20.65 -69.07
CA ILE A 273 3.97 -20.56 -68.95
C ILE A 273 4.52 -19.90 -70.20
#